data_AF-A0A936MUR0-F1
#
_entry.id   AF-A0A936MUR0-F1
#
_cell.length_a   1.000
_cell.length_b   1.000
_cell.length_c   1.000
_cell.angle_alpha   90.00
_cell.angle_beta   90.00
_cell.angle_gamma   90.00
#
_symmetry.space_group_name_H-M   'P 1'
#
loop_
_entity.id
_entity.type
_entity.pdbx_description
1 polymer ?
#
loop_
_entity_poly.entity_id
_entity_poly.type
_entity_poly.pdbx_seq_one_letter_code
_entity_poly.pdbx_strand_id
1 'polypeptide(L)'
;MKNISFALTVTLFGLLAACSSTQETAGAAAPPPTVTVPPTQSSEPVAEQPTEQKPPVEEAAPPEEQPGAGGRLAFQQCSEESRKMRACTKDFRPVCGEVDTGVRCVRAPCPMSTAQQTFSNACMACVDAKVRGYWPMSCDEMAKPTAP
;
A
#
# COMPACT_ATOMS: atom_id res chain seq x y z
N MET A 1 11.42 24.36 47.60
CA MET A 1 12.56 25.30 47.73
C MET A 1 13.24 25.42 46.36
N LYS A 2 13.38 26.66 45.85
CA LYS A 2 14.27 27.09 44.73
C LYS A 2 13.87 26.77 43.28
N ASN A 3 12.78 27.41 42.87
CA ASN A 3 12.75 28.38 41.75
C ASN A 3 14.12 29.00 41.41
N ILE A 4 14.61 28.78 40.17
CA ILE A 4 15.74 29.50 39.57
C ILE A 4 15.26 30.14 38.27
N SER A 5 15.14 31.46 38.34
CA SER A 5 15.08 32.41 37.23
C SER A 5 16.49 32.67 36.73
N PHE A 6 16.72 32.58 35.42
CA PHE A 6 17.75 33.31 34.66
C PHE A 6 17.27 33.29 33.21
N ALA A 7 16.54 34.31 32.73
CA ALA A 7 17.09 35.57 32.25
C ALA A 7 18.20 35.39 31.19
N LEU A 8 17.81 35.70 29.95
CA LEU A 8 18.58 36.54 29.01
C LEU A 8 19.70 35.88 28.19
N THR A 9 19.39 35.53 26.93
CA THR A 9 20.22 35.93 25.78
C THR A 9 19.36 35.97 24.51
N VAL A 10 19.03 37.20 24.11
CA VAL A 10 18.56 37.56 22.76
C VAL A 10 19.77 37.47 21.84
N THR A 11 19.75 36.59 20.84
CA THR A 11 20.64 36.67 19.67
C THR A 11 19.81 36.84 18.42
N LEU A 12 19.58 38.11 18.13
CA LEU A 12 19.22 38.66 16.83
C LEU A 12 20.39 38.42 15.86
N PHE A 13 20.22 37.50 14.91
CA PHE A 13 21.04 37.47 13.69
C PHE A 13 20.10 37.55 12.49
N GLY A 14 19.91 38.77 12.02
CA GLY A 14 19.41 39.03 10.68
C GLY A 14 20.53 38.81 9.66
N LEU A 15 20.24 38.06 8.61
CA LEU A 15 20.94 38.15 7.34
C LEU A 15 19.92 38.03 6.20
N LEU A 16 19.62 39.19 5.62
CA LEU A 16 19.05 39.34 4.29
C LEU A 16 20.12 38.95 3.26
N ALA A 17 19.79 38.03 2.36
CA ALA A 17 20.35 37.98 1.02
C ALA A 17 19.35 37.31 0.08
N ALA A 18 18.69 38.12 -0.74
CA ALA A 18 17.96 37.70 -1.92
C ALA A 18 18.94 37.22 -3.00
N CYS A 19 18.61 36.14 -3.71
CA CYS A 19 19.01 35.91 -5.10
C CYS A 19 17.95 35.06 -5.81
N SER A 20 17.47 35.60 -6.92
CA SER A 20 16.48 35.09 -7.86
C SER A 20 16.94 33.86 -8.65
N SER A 21 15.97 33.32 -9.41
CA SER A 21 16.10 32.77 -10.77
C SER A 21 15.90 31.27 -10.92
N THR A 22 14.66 30.97 -11.33
CA THR A 22 14.22 30.01 -12.34
C THR A 22 15.33 29.42 -13.23
N GLN A 23 15.40 28.09 -13.32
CA GLN A 23 15.58 27.46 -14.62
C GLN A 23 15.01 26.03 -14.65
N GLU A 24 14.05 25.92 -15.56
CA GLU A 24 13.42 24.73 -16.10
C GLU A 24 14.45 23.97 -16.95
N THR A 25 14.67 22.68 -16.67
CA THR A 25 15.38 21.77 -17.58
C THR A 25 14.46 20.62 -17.94
N ALA A 26 13.76 20.81 -19.05
CA ALA A 26 13.14 19.76 -19.84
C ALA A 26 14.25 18.85 -20.39
N GLY A 27 14.49 17.73 -19.70
CA GLY A 27 15.27 16.61 -20.20
C GLY A 27 14.37 15.63 -20.94
N ALA A 28 14.16 15.87 -22.23
CA ALA A 28 13.62 14.88 -23.15
C ALA A 28 14.69 13.80 -23.39
N ALA A 29 14.48 12.60 -22.84
CA ALA A 29 15.22 11.40 -23.21
C ALA A 29 14.23 10.35 -23.70
N ALA A 30 14.53 9.82 -24.90
CA ALA A 30 13.68 9.04 -25.78
C ALA A 30 13.14 7.73 -25.18
N PRO A 31 12.00 7.20 -25.69
CA PRO A 31 11.51 5.89 -25.31
C PRO A 31 12.40 4.76 -25.87
N PRO A 32 12.62 3.65 -25.13
CA PRO A 32 13.22 2.44 -25.69
C PRO A 32 12.27 1.74 -26.69
N PRO A 33 12.81 1.00 -27.67
CA PRO A 33 12.04 0.46 -28.79
C PRO A 33 11.05 -0.65 -28.38
N THR A 34 9.84 -0.54 -28.92
CA THR A 34 8.80 -1.57 -28.94
C THR A 34 9.32 -2.82 -29.64
N VAL A 35 9.43 -3.93 -28.90
CA VAL A 35 9.65 -5.25 -29.49
C VAL A 35 8.29 -5.82 -29.90
N THR A 36 7.99 -5.72 -31.19
CA THR A 36 6.90 -6.42 -31.86
C THR A 36 7.30 -7.89 -32.04
N VAL A 37 6.59 -8.80 -31.39
CA VAL A 37 6.66 -10.24 -31.70
C VAL A 37 5.49 -10.58 -32.64
N PRO A 38 5.74 -11.20 -33.81
CA PRO A 38 4.69 -11.59 -34.75
C PRO A 38 3.89 -12.81 -34.29
N PRO A 39 2.66 -13.02 -34.81
CA PRO A 39 1.83 -14.16 -34.47
C PRO A 39 2.29 -15.39 -35.25
N THR A 40 2.61 -16.48 -34.56
CA THR A 40 2.79 -17.79 -35.18
C THR A 40 1.48 -18.56 -35.09
N GLN A 41 0.71 -18.54 -36.17
CA GLN A 41 -0.26 -19.59 -36.48
C GLN A 41 0.46 -20.65 -37.33
N SER A 42 0.35 -21.92 -36.94
CA SER A 42 0.53 -23.04 -37.89
C SER A 42 -0.18 -24.29 -37.38
N SER A 43 -1.28 -24.58 -38.06
CA SER A 43 -1.99 -25.85 -38.32
C SER A 43 -1.40 -27.19 -37.81
N GLU A 44 -2.27 -27.96 -37.10
CA GLU A 44 -2.75 -29.36 -37.29
C GLU A 44 -1.85 -30.42 -38.00
N PRO A 45 -1.91 -31.75 -37.67
CA PRO A 45 -3.17 -32.52 -37.53
C PRO A 45 -3.27 -33.68 -36.50
N VAL A 46 -4.54 -34.00 -36.23
CA VAL A 46 -5.23 -35.25 -35.80
C VAL A 46 -4.41 -36.53 -35.56
N ALA A 47 -4.63 -37.14 -34.39
CA ALA A 47 -4.67 -38.60 -34.23
C ALA A 47 -5.74 -38.99 -33.18
N GLU A 48 -6.62 -39.93 -33.57
CA GLU A 48 -7.81 -40.42 -32.88
C GLU A 48 -7.56 -41.32 -31.65
N GLN A 49 -8.45 -41.16 -30.67
CA GLN A 49 -8.97 -42.13 -29.67
C GLN A 49 -8.03 -42.78 -28.63
N PRO A 50 -8.53 -43.23 -27.45
CA PRO A 50 -9.93 -43.48 -27.06
C PRO A 50 -10.42 -42.72 -25.81
N THR A 51 -11.75 -42.55 -25.78
CA THR A 51 -12.57 -42.05 -24.68
C THR A 51 -12.40 -42.87 -23.40
N GLU A 52 -11.71 -42.31 -22.41
CA GLU A 52 -11.85 -42.70 -21.01
C GLU A 52 -12.82 -41.70 -20.35
N GLN A 53 -13.97 -42.21 -19.92
CA GLN A 53 -15.04 -41.42 -19.31
C GLN A 53 -14.53 -40.78 -18.01
N LYS A 54 -14.27 -39.47 -18.07
CA LYS A 54 -14.10 -38.63 -16.88
C LYS A 54 -15.44 -38.61 -16.14
N PRO A 55 -15.51 -38.94 -14.84
CA PRO A 55 -16.69 -38.72 -14.04
C PRO A 55 -17.09 -37.24 -14.11
N PRO A 56 -18.38 -36.90 -13.90
CA PRO A 56 -18.88 -35.55 -14.14
C PRO A 56 -17.98 -34.56 -13.41
N VAL A 57 -17.35 -33.68 -14.18
CA VAL A 57 -16.77 -32.47 -13.62
C VAL A 57 -17.98 -31.69 -13.17
N GLU A 58 -18.27 -31.83 -11.88
CA GLU A 58 -19.05 -30.84 -11.17
C GLU A 58 -18.36 -29.52 -11.45
N GLU A 59 -19.06 -28.71 -12.24
CA GLU A 59 -18.70 -27.36 -12.62
C GLU A 59 -18.43 -26.61 -11.32
N ALA A 60 -17.15 -26.56 -10.94
CA ALA A 60 -16.72 -25.81 -9.78
C ALA A 60 -17.09 -24.36 -10.08
N ALA A 61 -18.13 -23.92 -9.39
CA ALA A 61 -18.59 -22.55 -9.39
C ALA A 61 -17.38 -21.61 -9.24
N PRO A 62 -17.45 -20.38 -9.79
CA PRO A 62 -16.48 -19.34 -9.48
C PRO A 62 -16.25 -19.32 -7.95
N PRO A 63 -15.01 -19.15 -7.45
CA PRO A 63 -14.78 -19.10 -6.01
C PRO A 63 -15.76 -18.09 -5.42
N GLU A 64 -16.72 -18.57 -4.63
CA GLU A 64 -17.63 -17.69 -3.92
C GLU A 64 -16.76 -16.76 -3.07
N GLU A 65 -16.76 -15.46 -3.36
CA GLU A 65 -16.29 -14.44 -2.45
C GLU A 65 -17.08 -14.63 -1.15
N GLN A 66 -16.51 -15.35 -0.18
CA GLN A 66 -17.10 -15.49 1.14
C GLN A 66 -17.15 -14.09 1.80
N PRO A 67 -18.33 -13.45 1.92
CA PRO A 67 -18.41 -12.17 2.60
C PRO A 67 -18.46 -12.45 4.09
N GLY A 68 -17.37 -12.16 4.80
CA GLY A 68 -17.44 -11.76 6.20
C GLY A 68 -17.53 -12.88 7.24
N ALA A 69 -16.41 -13.57 7.48
CA ALA A 69 -16.09 -14.10 8.81
C ALA A 69 -15.30 -13.07 9.66
N GLY A 70 -15.21 -11.81 9.20
CA GLY A 70 -14.55 -10.73 9.89
C GLY A 70 -15.56 -9.91 10.68
N GLY A 71 -15.44 -9.90 12.01
CA GLY A 71 -16.18 -8.94 12.85
C GLY A 71 -15.90 -7.49 12.45
N ARG A 72 -16.58 -6.53 13.09
CA ARG A 72 -16.45 -5.08 12.79
C ARG A 72 -15.02 -4.52 12.89
N LEU A 73 -14.07 -5.30 13.40
CA LEU A 73 -12.67 -4.95 13.61
C LEU A 73 -11.70 -5.83 12.82
N ALA A 74 -12.20 -6.61 11.87
CA ALA A 74 -11.36 -7.43 11.01
C ALA A 74 -10.44 -6.58 10.14
N PHE A 75 -9.31 -7.18 9.77
CA PHE A 75 -8.38 -6.58 8.83
C PHE A 75 -9.02 -6.45 7.44
N GLN A 76 -9.02 -5.23 6.91
CA GLN A 76 -9.57 -4.89 5.61
C GLN A 76 -8.44 -4.67 4.62
N GLN A 77 -8.38 -5.50 3.58
CA GLN A 77 -7.41 -5.34 2.50
C GLN A 77 -7.76 -4.13 1.63
N CYS A 78 -6.74 -3.38 1.20
CA CYS A 78 -6.93 -2.28 0.27
C CYS A 78 -7.11 -2.80 -1.16
N SER A 79 -8.32 -2.64 -1.71
CA SER A 79 -8.65 -3.03 -3.08
C SER A 79 -7.95 -2.14 -4.12
N GLU A 80 -7.85 -2.63 -5.35
CA GLU A 80 -7.27 -1.89 -6.48
C GLU A 80 -8.02 -0.60 -6.79
N GLU A 81 -9.35 -0.60 -6.66
CA GLU A 81 -10.20 0.57 -6.85
C GLU A 81 -9.90 1.63 -5.77
N SER A 82 -9.75 1.18 -4.52
CA SER A 82 -9.45 2.06 -3.39
C SER A 82 -8.09 2.74 -3.55
N ARG A 83 -7.10 2.02 -4.08
CA ARG A 83 -5.74 2.54 -4.36
C ARG A 83 -5.72 3.60 -5.48
N LYS A 84 -6.63 3.49 -6.44
CA LYS A 84 -6.71 4.40 -7.61
C LYS A 84 -7.49 5.68 -7.34
N MET A 85 -8.06 5.83 -6.14
CA MET A 85 -8.73 7.05 -5.71
C MET A 85 -7.75 8.23 -5.76
N ARG A 86 -8.13 9.31 -6.48
CA ARG A 86 -7.29 10.51 -6.63
C ARG A 86 -7.38 11.47 -5.44
N ALA A 87 -8.45 11.38 -4.66
CA ALA A 87 -8.72 12.28 -3.56
C ALA A 87 -9.50 11.55 -2.47
N CYS A 88 -9.19 11.88 -1.21
CA CYS A 88 -9.90 11.39 -0.04
C CYS A 88 -10.57 12.53 0.71
N THR A 89 -11.65 12.21 1.41
CA THR A 89 -12.32 13.16 2.29
C THR A 89 -11.44 13.49 3.49
N LYS A 90 -11.67 14.67 4.09
CA LYS A 90 -11.00 15.12 5.32
C LYS A 90 -11.66 14.60 6.60
N ASP A 91 -12.46 13.55 6.48
CA ASP A 91 -13.13 12.93 7.62
C ASP A 91 -12.09 12.21 8.51
N PHE A 92 -12.24 12.34 9.82
CA PHE A 92 -11.29 11.77 10.79
C PHE A 92 -11.91 10.55 11.47
N ARG A 93 -11.62 9.38 10.91
CA ARG A 93 -11.98 8.06 11.44
C ARG A 93 -10.72 7.19 11.40
N PRO A 94 -9.85 7.29 12.42
CA PRO A 94 -8.50 6.76 12.34
C PRO A 94 -8.49 5.25 12.15
N VAL A 95 -7.56 4.79 11.31
CA VAL A 95 -7.35 3.37 11.03
C VAL A 95 -5.87 3.04 11.21
N CYS A 96 -5.58 1.79 11.56
CA CYS A 96 -4.22 1.30 11.68
C CYS A 96 -3.89 0.55 10.41
N GLY A 97 -3.00 1.08 9.60
CA GLY A 97 -2.59 0.48 8.33
C GLY A 97 -1.33 -0.36 8.49
N GLU A 98 -1.33 -1.54 7.87
CA GLU A 98 -0.12 -2.36 7.70
C GLU A 98 0.67 -1.86 6.49
N VAL A 99 1.79 -1.19 6.75
CA VAL A 99 2.68 -0.61 5.75
C VAL A 99 3.83 -1.58 5.45
N ASP A 100 4.05 -1.89 4.19
CA ASP A 100 5.24 -2.61 3.75
C ASP A 100 6.47 -1.69 3.82
N THR A 101 7.44 -2.08 4.63
CA THR A 101 8.71 -1.34 4.79
C THR A 101 9.65 -1.56 3.61
N GLY A 102 9.35 -2.51 2.72
CA GLY A 102 10.22 -2.91 1.62
C GLY A 102 11.43 -3.74 2.08
N VAL A 103 11.57 -4.02 3.38
CA VAL A 103 12.66 -4.86 3.87
C VAL A 103 12.36 -6.31 3.54
N ARG A 104 13.17 -6.88 2.64
CA ARG A 104 13.17 -8.30 2.28
C ARG A 104 14.49 -8.89 2.75
N CYS A 105 14.41 -9.74 3.75
CA CYS A 105 15.57 -10.27 4.44
C CYS A 105 16.02 -11.59 3.80
N VAL A 106 17.33 -11.73 3.61
CA VAL A 106 17.96 -12.95 3.06
C VAL A 106 18.48 -13.88 4.16
N ARG A 107 18.91 -13.33 5.32
CA ARG A 107 19.50 -14.09 6.44
C ARG A 107 18.99 -13.59 7.79
N ALA A 108 18.59 -14.52 8.66
CA ALA A 108 18.00 -14.23 9.97
C ALA A 108 19.02 -13.65 10.99
N PRO A 109 18.57 -12.87 11.99
CA PRO A 109 17.18 -12.48 12.28
C PRO A 109 16.68 -11.36 11.37
N CYS A 110 15.48 -11.52 10.84
CA CYS A 110 14.88 -10.55 9.92
C CYS A 110 14.09 -9.51 10.71
N PRO A 111 14.30 -8.20 10.46
CA PRO A 111 13.38 -7.19 10.96
C PRO A 111 11.99 -7.42 10.35
N MET A 112 10.95 -6.94 11.02
CA MET A 112 9.60 -7.04 10.50
C MET A 112 9.52 -6.32 9.15
N SER A 113 9.07 -7.03 8.12
CA SER A 113 8.87 -6.46 6.79
C SER A 113 7.67 -5.51 6.73
N THR A 114 6.83 -5.54 7.76
CA THR A 114 5.66 -4.67 7.90
C THR A 114 5.79 -3.79 9.14
N ALA A 115 5.25 -2.58 9.04
CA ALA A 115 5.13 -1.62 10.11
C ALA A 115 3.66 -1.20 10.25
N GLN A 116 3.24 -0.83 11.46
CA GLN A 116 1.91 -0.32 11.71
C GLN A 116 1.94 1.21 11.75
N GLN A 117 1.00 1.86 11.06
CA GLN A 117 0.90 3.32 11.03
C GLN A 117 -0.55 3.77 11.10
N THR A 118 -0.85 4.77 11.95
CA THR A 118 -2.19 5.35 12.01
C THR A 118 -2.41 6.32 10.85
N PHE A 119 -3.52 6.14 10.12
CA PHE A 119 -3.99 7.04 9.07
C PHE A 119 -5.28 7.72 9.50
N SER A 120 -5.55 8.93 8.98
CA SER A 120 -6.73 9.71 9.35
C SER A 120 -8.06 9.04 8.99
N ASN A 121 -8.08 8.26 7.90
CA ASN A 121 -9.21 7.44 7.49
C ASN A 121 -8.77 6.31 6.54
N ALA A 122 -9.69 5.38 6.26
CA ALA A 122 -9.48 4.23 5.37
C ALA A 122 -9.03 4.62 3.96
N CYS A 123 -9.57 5.70 3.39
CA CYS A 123 -9.16 6.16 2.07
C CYS A 123 -7.69 6.62 2.08
N MET A 124 -7.29 7.41 3.08
CA MET A 124 -5.90 7.86 3.24
C MET A 124 -4.91 6.71 3.46
N ALA A 125 -5.34 5.63 4.12
CA ALA A 125 -4.55 4.40 4.20
C ALA A 125 -4.41 3.74 2.83
N CYS A 126 -5.51 3.50 2.12
CA CYS A 126 -5.47 2.70 0.89
C CYS A 126 -4.93 3.41 -0.34
N VAL A 127 -4.88 4.75 -0.39
CA VAL A 127 -4.20 5.47 -1.48
C VAL A 127 -2.68 5.42 -1.35
N ASP A 128 -2.14 5.09 -0.17
CA ASP A 128 -0.70 4.85 -0.03
C ASP A 128 -0.35 3.48 -0.63
N ALA A 129 0.49 3.48 -1.65
CA ALA A 129 0.89 2.28 -2.36
C ALA A 129 1.56 1.23 -1.45
N LYS A 130 2.19 1.66 -0.35
CA LYS A 130 2.89 0.77 0.60
C LYS A 130 1.94 0.12 1.59
N VAL A 131 0.72 0.62 1.76
CA VAL A 131 -0.26 0.03 2.68
C VAL A 131 -0.86 -1.21 2.04
N ARG A 132 -0.85 -2.33 2.77
CA ARG A 132 -1.48 -3.60 2.34
C ARG A 132 -2.96 -3.62 2.68
N GLY A 133 -3.30 -3.12 3.85
CA GLY A 133 -4.66 -3.06 4.39
C GLY A 133 -4.66 -2.35 5.74
N TYR A 134 -5.81 -2.33 6.40
CA TYR A 134 -5.99 -1.63 7.66
C TYR A 134 -6.96 -2.32 8.61
N TRP A 135 -6.84 -2.05 9.90
CA TRP A 135 -7.86 -2.32 10.91
C TRP A 135 -8.68 -1.05 11.17
N PRO A 136 -10.01 -1.14 11.37
CA PRO A 136 -10.88 0.02 11.58
C PRO A 136 -10.80 0.56 13.03
N MET A 137 -9.58 0.80 13.51
CA MET A 137 -9.22 1.36 14.80
C MET A 137 -7.82 1.99 14.71
N SER A 138 -7.44 2.88 15.62
CA SER A 138 -6.08 3.45 15.63
C SER A 138 -5.01 2.44 16.07
N CYS A 139 -3.74 2.65 15.69
CA CYS A 139 -2.66 1.76 16.14
C CYS A 139 -2.41 1.86 17.65
N ASP A 140 -2.69 3.03 18.25
CA ASP A 140 -2.59 3.21 19.70
C ASP A 140 -3.64 2.40 20.45
N GLU A 141 -4.86 2.28 19.90
CA GLU A 141 -5.90 1.43 20.47
C GLU A 141 -5.57 -0.05 20.30
N MET A 142 -4.98 -0.42 19.18
CA MET A 142 -4.56 -1.80 18.91
C MET A 142 -3.44 -2.26 19.85
N ALA A 143 -2.54 -1.35 20.24
CA ALA A 143 -1.45 -1.63 21.16
C ALA A 143 -1.92 -1.80 22.62
N LYS A 144 -3.17 -1.45 22.95
CA LYS A 144 -3.68 -1.61 24.32
C LYS A 144 -3.97 -3.09 24.60
N PRO A 145 -3.69 -3.59 25.81
CA PRO A 145 -3.99 -4.97 26.20
C PRO A 145 -5.49 -5.29 26.26
N THR A 146 -6.34 -4.26 26.21
CA THR A 146 -7.80 -4.35 26.15
C THR A 146 -8.33 -4.22 24.72
N ALA A 147 -7.46 -4.27 23.71
CA ALA A 147 -7.90 -4.37 22.33
C ALA A 147 -8.76 -5.64 22.17
N PRO A 148 -9.91 -5.53 21.50
CA PRO A 148 -10.87 -6.64 21.33
C PRO A 148 -10.33 -7.78 20.45
#